data_AF-A0A7Y7THQ4-F1
#
_entry.id   AF-A0A7Y7THQ4-F1
#
_cell.length_a   1.000
_cell.length_b   1.000
_cell.length_c   1.000
_cell.angle_alpha   90.00
_cell.angle_beta   90.00
_cell.angle_gamma   90.00
#
_symmetry.space_group_name_H-M   'P 1'
#
loop_
_entity.id
_entity.type
_entity.pdbx_description
1 polymer ?
#
loop_
_entity_poly.entity_id
_entity_poly.type
_entity_poly.pdbx_seq_one_letter_code
_entity_poly.pdbx_strand_id
1 'polypeptide(L)' 'MTLIKYDLLESLKELLEASQTMTSGKLPSATALERYLRAIKQAKRVIAFAER' A
#
# COMPACT_ATOMS: atom_id res chain seq x y z
N MET A 1 14.97 15.81 1.58
CA MET A 1 13.57 15.83 1.08
C MET A 1 13.30 14.79 -0.03
N THR A 2 14.14 13.74 -0.12
CA THR A 2 14.08 12.67 -1.14
C THR A 2 13.57 11.34 -0.59
N LEU A 3 13.81 11.04 0.70
CA LEU A 3 13.32 9.82 1.34
C LEU A 3 11.78 9.72 1.32
N ILE A 4 11.07 10.80 1.70
CA ILE A 4 9.59 10.78 1.80
C ILE A 4 8.93 10.49 0.45
N LYS A 5 9.49 10.99 -0.67
CA LYS A 5 8.95 10.73 -2.02
C LYS A 5 9.19 9.30 -2.49
N TYR A 6 10.36 8.73 -2.16
CA TYR A 6 10.67 7.34 -2.48
C TYR A 6 9.78 6.38 -1.68
N ASP A 7 9.65 6.62 -0.38
CA ASP A 7 8.81 5.83 0.53
C ASP A 7 7.32 5.89 0.12
N LEU A 8 6.85 7.06 -0.31
CA LEU A 8 5.48 7.24 -0.79
C LEU A 8 5.21 6.51 -2.10
N LEU A 9 6.10 6.67 -3.08
CA LEU A 9 5.93 6.03 -4.40
C LEU A 9 5.96 4.50 -4.27
N GLU A 10 6.83 3.97 -3.42
CA GLU A 10 6.93 2.54 -3.12
C GLU A 10 5.66 2.04 -2.41
N SER A 11 5.19 2.76 -1.39
CA SER A 11 3.92 2.46 -0.70
C SER A 11 2.71 2.44 -1.64
N LEU A 12 2.64 3.37 -2.60
CA LEU A 12 1.56 3.42 -3.57
C LEU A 12 1.61 2.27 -4.58
N LYS A 13 2.81 1.85 -5.00
CA LYS A 13 3.00 0.68 -5.88
C LYS A 13 2.58 -0.60 -5.17
N GLU A 14 2.99 -0.80 -3.92
CA GLU A 14 2.58 -1.95 -3.12
C GLU A 14 1.06 -1.99 -2.92
N LEU A 15 0.43 -0.84 -2.66
CA LEU A 15 -1.03 -0.76 -2.51
C LEU A 15 -1.75 -1.13 -3.81
N LEU A 16 -1.25 -0.68 -4.96
CA LEU A 16 -1.82 -0.97 -6.27
C LEU A 16 -1.75 -2.47 -6.59
N GLU A 17 -0.58 -3.08 -6.40
CA GLU A 17 -0.36 -4.50 -6.67
C GLU A 17 -1.21 -5.40 -5.76
N ALA A 18 -1.29 -5.03 -4.48
CA ALA A 18 -2.13 -5.74 -3.52
C ALA A 18 -3.63 -5.57 -3.82
N SER A 19 -4.06 -4.39 -4.28
CA SER A 19 -5.46 -4.15 -4.70
C SER A 19 -5.84 -4.93 -5.96
N GLN A 20 -4.92 -5.03 -6.93
CA GLN A 20 -5.11 -5.87 -8.12
C GLN A 20 -5.23 -7.34 -7.75
N THR A 21 -4.42 -7.82 -6.81
CA THR A 21 -4.49 -9.19 -6.31
C THR A 21 -5.83 -9.46 -5.61
N MET A 22 -6.33 -8.53 -4.80
CA MET A 22 -7.62 -8.65 -4.10
C MET A 22 -8.82 -8.63 -5.05
N THR A 23 -8.73 -7.92 -6.17
CA THR A 23 -9.80 -7.76 -7.16
C THR A 23 -9.74 -8.78 -8.30
N SER A 24 -8.71 -9.63 -8.37
CA SER A 24 -8.52 -10.59 -9.45
C SER A 24 -9.45 -11.82 -9.38
N GLY A 25 -10.34 -11.89 -8.38
CA GLY A 25 -11.21 -13.06 -8.13
C GLY A 25 -10.47 -14.33 -7.68
N LYS A 26 -9.15 -14.25 -7.45
CA LYS A 26 -8.34 -15.34 -6.90
C LYS A 26 -8.28 -15.18 -5.39
N LEU A 27 -8.32 -16.30 -4.66
CA LEU A 27 -8.14 -16.25 -3.21
C LEU A 27 -6.70 -15.78 -2.92
N PRO A 28 -6.51 -14.62 -2.26
CA PRO A 28 -5.18 -14.10 -1.96
C PRO A 28 -4.48 -15.00 -0.93
N SER A 29 -3.17 -15.20 -1.09
CA SER A 29 -2.38 -15.91 -0.10
C SER A 29 -2.29 -15.10 1.20
N ALA A 30 -2.00 -15.76 2.33
CA ALA A 30 -1.79 -15.09 3.62
C ALA A 30 -0.73 -13.96 3.51
N THR A 31 0.35 -14.20 2.77
CA THR A 31 1.40 -13.20 2.51
C THR A 31 0.89 -12.03 1.67
N ALA A 32 0.02 -12.27 0.67
CA ALA A 32 -0.58 -11.20 -0.11
C ALA A 32 -1.53 -10.34 0.74
N LEU A 33 -2.26 -10.97 1.66
CA LEU A 33 -3.12 -10.28 2.62
C LEU A 33 -2.29 -9.42 3.59
N GLU A 34 -1.18 -9.92 4.12
CA GLU A 34 -0.28 -9.15 4.99
C GLU A 34 0.32 -7.94 4.28
N ARG A 35 0.76 -8.10 3.03
CA ARG A 35 1.25 -6.99 2.19
C ARG A 35 0.16 -5.95 1.96
N TYR A 36 -1.06 -6.39 1.66
CA TYR A 36 -2.20 -5.49 1.49
C TYR A 36 -2.48 -4.67 2.75
N LEU A 37 -2.51 -5.32 3.93
CA LEU A 37 -2.74 -4.64 5.21
C LEU A 37 -1.62 -3.65 5.54
N ARG A 38 -0.36 -3.99 5.22
CA ARG A 38 0.79 -3.11 5.40
C ARG A 38 0.67 -1.87 4.50
N ALA A 39 0.36 -2.08 3.22
CA ALA A 39 0.17 -1.00 2.25
C ALA A 39 -0.96 -0.05 2.67
N ILE A 40 -2.10 -0.57 3.16
CA ILE A 40 -3.19 0.26 3.72
C ILE A 40 -2.70 1.10 4.90
N LYS A 41 -1.91 0.51 5.81
CA LYS A 41 -1.40 1.22 6.99
C LYS A 41 -0.45 2.36 6.60
N GLN A 42 0.41 2.15 5.60
CA GLN A 42 1.29 3.18 5.06
C GLN A 42 0.48 4.29 4.36
N ALA A 43 -0.49 3.93 3.52
CA ALA A 43 -1.36 4.90 2.85
C ALA A 43 -2.10 5.81 3.85
N LYS A 44 -2.66 5.24 4.92
CA LYS A 44 -3.31 6.02 6.00
C LYS A 44 -2.37 7.04 6.65
N ARG A 45 -1.10 6.67 6.90
CA ARG A 45 -0.10 7.58 7.48
C ARG A 45 0.24 8.73 6.55
N VAL A 46 0.38 8.45 5.26
CA VAL A 46 0.67 9.45 4.24
C VAL A 46 -0.49 10.44 4.13
N ILE A 47 -1.73 9.95 4.02
CA ILE A 47 -2.92 10.80 3.91
C ILE A 47 -3.01 11.73 5.11
N ALA A 48 -2.87 11.19 6.33
CA ALA A 48 -2.88 11.99 7.56
C ALA A 48 -1.74 13.01 7.65
N PHE A 49 -0.61 12.77 6.96
CA PHE A 49 0.48 13.75 6.86
C PHE A 49 0.18 14.83 5.83
N ALA A 50 -0.44 14.48 4.70
CA ALA A 50 -0.76 15.40 3.62
C ALA A 50 -1.97 16.30 3.91
N GLU A 51 -2.91 15.85 4.73
CA GLU A 51 -4.10 16.59 5.16
C GLU A 51 -3.83 17.55 6.34
N ARG A 52 -2.58 17.62 6.82
CA ARG A 52 -2.14 18.42 7.97
C ARG A 52 -1.42 19.68 7.53
#